data_AF-A0A0G2DZ89-F1
#
_entry.id   AF-A0A0G2DZ89-F1
#
_cell.length_a   1.000
_cell.length_b   1.000
_cell.length_c   1.000
_cell.angle_alpha   90.00
_cell.angle_beta   90.00
_cell.angle_gamma   90.00
#
_symmetry.space_group_name_H-M   'P 1'
#
loop_
_entity.id
_entity.type
_entity.pdbx_description
1 polymer ?
#
loop_
_entity_poly.entity_id
_entity_poly.type
_entity_poly.pdbx_seq_one_letter_code
_entity_poly.pdbx_strand_id
1 'polypeptide(L)'
;MESLLPQIFSFPPPSPVSDNEYDKQAKQLVKALGEAGSDVLLERTPDGQELLSLLNPSENTIAYMAVLAPKISAQQGKASQGLPATLLPDGTLYEKIVLFLEAFDPIQIRYVGSSLTALLDIVVKASEQSSQSQSLPKIIHQQTLKNIKALSRPYDVIAETFSARDPLRLQLDIEAGRQDGIWARDYNLGLISEVYKAYRQFAVLRLANTFAALPITEVAQRTSPDPTDLTETTQYISDLIVSGDLKAFISPDTPPTLRFLPSECTTKTETQLQIEIETHKAKLACLLELISNNDHLLELNKEYIEHLQRLKRSRDDEEKSAKASGAAGNGRNGQPSGLMDPFDEDVMADG
;
A
#
# COMPACT_ATOMS: atom_id res chain seq x y z
N MET A 1 -8.27 -25.84 -15.83
CA MET A 1 -6.95 -25.66 -15.18
C MET A 1 -5.97 -26.84 -15.38
N GLU A 2 -6.40 -28.10 -15.28
CA GLU A 2 -5.51 -29.29 -15.29
C GLU A 2 -4.58 -29.43 -16.51
N SER A 3 -5.01 -28.96 -17.70
CA SER A 3 -4.18 -28.99 -18.91
C SER A 3 -3.10 -27.91 -18.97
N LEU A 4 -3.23 -26.84 -18.18
CA LEU A 4 -2.33 -25.67 -18.21
C LEU A 4 -1.22 -25.75 -17.16
N LEU A 5 -1.48 -26.40 -16.02
CA LEU A 5 -0.48 -26.58 -14.96
C LEU A 5 0.83 -27.21 -15.45
N PRO A 6 0.82 -28.30 -16.24
CA PRO A 6 2.05 -28.89 -16.75
C PRO A 6 2.81 -27.94 -17.69
N GLN A 7 2.11 -27.12 -18.46
CA GLN A 7 2.73 -26.15 -19.36
C GLN A 7 3.36 -24.99 -18.59
N ILE A 8 2.68 -24.51 -17.55
CA ILE A 8 3.17 -23.46 -16.66
C ILE A 8 4.46 -23.89 -15.96
N PHE A 9 4.49 -25.10 -15.39
CA PHE A 9 5.68 -25.60 -14.66
C PHE A 9 6.76 -26.20 -15.57
N SER A 10 6.48 -26.42 -16.86
CA SER A 10 7.51 -26.85 -17.82
C SER A 10 8.45 -25.73 -18.26
N PHE A 11 8.13 -24.48 -17.91
CA PHE A 11 8.90 -23.30 -18.25
C PHE A 11 9.20 -22.50 -16.97
N PRO A 12 10.44 -22.09 -16.71
CA PRO A 12 11.61 -22.13 -17.60
C PRO A 12 12.19 -23.55 -17.75
N PRO A 13 12.84 -23.86 -18.87
CA PRO A 13 13.41 -25.18 -19.11
C PRO A 13 14.50 -25.51 -18.07
N PRO A 14 14.56 -26.75 -17.56
CA PRO A 14 15.46 -27.14 -16.47
C PRO A 14 16.95 -27.12 -16.86
N SER A 15 17.23 -27.11 -18.16
CA SER A 15 18.58 -27.00 -18.72
C SER A 15 18.66 -25.79 -19.65
N PRO A 16 19.81 -25.10 -19.71
CA PRO A 16 19.99 -23.98 -20.64
C PRO A 16 19.79 -24.46 -22.09
N VAL A 17 18.78 -23.90 -22.74
CA VAL A 17 18.46 -24.15 -24.15
C VAL A 17 19.01 -23.03 -25.02
N SER A 18 19.01 -23.21 -26.34
CA SER A 18 19.39 -22.13 -27.26
C SER A 18 18.40 -20.96 -27.20
N ASP A 19 18.88 -19.74 -27.43
CA ASP A 19 18.06 -18.52 -27.39
C ASP A 19 16.81 -18.61 -28.28
N ASN A 20 16.94 -19.21 -29.47
CA ASN A 20 15.82 -19.42 -30.40
C ASN A 20 14.77 -20.38 -29.85
N GLU A 21 15.19 -21.41 -29.13
CA GLU A 21 14.31 -22.40 -28.54
C GLU A 21 13.62 -21.83 -27.29
N TYR A 22 14.34 -21.05 -26.50
CA TYR A 22 13.78 -20.28 -25.38
C TYR A 22 12.70 -19.29 -25.85
N ASP A 23 12.99 -18.48 -26.87
CA ASP A 23 12.04 -17.51 -27.44
C ASP A 23 10.77 -18.19 -27.95
N LYS A 24 10.93 -19.35 -28.62
CA LYS A 24 9.79 -20.14 -29.10
C LYS A 24 8.94 -20.67 -27.94
N GLN A 25 9.55 -21.22 -26.90
CA GLN A 25 8.84 -21.74 -25.72
C GLN A 25 8.15 -20.62 -24.94
N ALA A 26 8.81 -19.48 -24.73
CA ALA A 26 8.24 -18.32 -24.04
C ALA A 26 7.01 -17.77 -24.79
N LYS A 27 7.11 -17.60 -26.12
CA LYS A 27 5.98 -17.15 -26.95
C LYS A 27 4.84 -18.17 -26.98
N GLN A 28 5.14 -19.47 -26.98
CA GLN A 28 4.13 -20.52 -26.88
C GLN A 28 3.38 -20.47 -25.55
N LEU A 29 4.10 -20.26 -24.44
CA LEU A 29 3.49 -20.12 -23.12
C LEU A 29 2.59 -18.89 -23.03
N VAL A 30 3.07 -17.73 -23.50
CA VAL A 30 2.24 -16.50 -23.55
C VAL A 30 0.97 -16.72 -24.36
N LYS A 31 1.09 -17.38 -25.52
CA LYS A 31 -0.07 -17.69 -26.37
C LYS A 31 -1.05 -18.65 -25.67
N ALA A 32 -0.55 -19.73 -25.06
CA ALA A 32 -1.37 -20.70 -24.34
C ALA A 32 -2.12 -20.06 -23.17
N LEU A 33 -1.46 -19.18 -22.41
CA LEU A 33 -2.08 -18.45 -21.29
C LEU A 33 -3.10 -17.42 -21.77
N GLY A 34 -2.89 -16.80 -22.93
CA GLY A 34 -3.87 -15.93 -23.57
C GLY A 34 -5.12 -16.67 -24.06
N GLU A 35 -4.95 -17.87 -24.63
CA GLU A 35 -6.04 -18.71 -25.14
C GLU A 35 -6.85 -19.39 -24.03
N ALA A 36 -6.25 -19.64 -22.87
CA ALA A 36 -6.91 -20.22 -21.70
C ALA A 36 -8.07 -19.37 -21.15
N GLY A 37 -8.03 -18.06 -21.36
CA GLY A 37 -9.02 -17.12 -20.84
C GLY A 37 -8.83 -16.80 -19.34
N SER A 38 -9.28 -15.61 -18.93
CA SER A 38 -9.13 -15.11 -17.55
C SER A 38 -9.82 -15.99 -16.51
N ASP A 39 -10.96 -16.60 -16.86
CA ASP A 39 -11.78 -17.35 -15.91
C ASP A 39 -11.08 -18.63 -15.46
N VAL A 40 -10.41 -19.32 -16.38
CA VAL A 40 -9.65 -20.55 -16.09
C VAL A 40 -8.41 -20.27 -15.25
N LEU A 41 -7.81 -19.08 -15.38
CA LEU A 41 -6.65 -18.65 -14.58
C LEU A 41 -7.03 -18.19 -13.17
N LEU A 42 -8.30 -17.84 -12.96
CA LEU A 42 -8.86 -17.43 -11.67
C LEU A 42 -9.47 -18.58 -10.87
N GLU A 43 -9.70 -19.74 -11.50
CA GLU A 43 -10.12 -20.97 -10.81
C GLU A 43 -9.09 -21.38 -9.73
N ARG A 44 -9.50 -22.24 -8.79
CA ARG A 44 -8.57 -22.89 -7.86
C ARG A 44 -7.95 -24.12 -8.52
N THR A 45 -6.75 -24.47 -8.09
CA THR A 45 -6.15 -25.76 -8.49
C THR A 45 -7.01 -26.93 -8.03
N PRO A 46 -6.84 -28.13 -8.61
CA PRO A 46 -7.53 -29.34 -8.16
C PRO A 46 -7.36 -29.59 -6.65
N ASP A 47 -6.21 -29.17 -6.10
CA ASP A 47 -5.86 -29.25 -4.68
C ASP A 47 -6.43 -28.09 -3.83
N GLY A 48 -7.24 -27.22 -4.42
CA GLY A 48 -7.91 -26.10 -3.73
C GLY A 48 -7.03 -24.88 -3.45
N GLN A 49 -5.80 -24.85 -3.93
CA GLN A 49 -4.86 -23.74 -3.71
C GLN A 49 -5.02 -22.64 -4.76
N GLU A 50 -4.63 -21.41 -4.39
CA GLU A 50 -4.53 -20.32 -5.36
C GLU A 50 -3.29 -20.53 -6.24
N LEU A 51 -3.46 -20.49 -7.56
CA LEU A 51 -2.34 -20.63 -8.50
C LEU A 51 -1.23 -19.61 -8.23
N LEU A 52 -1.59 -18.41 -7.76
CA LEU A 52 -0.64 -17.33 -7.49
C LEU A 52 0.24 -17.57 -6.24
N SER A 53 -0.18 -18.42 -5.30
CA SER A 53 0.67 -18.82 -4.16
C SER A 53 1.64 -19.95 -4.50
N LEU A 54 1.38 -20.68 -5.60
CA LEU A 54 2.23 -21.76 -6.08
C LEU A 54 3.35 -21.28 -7.02
N LEU A 55 3.21 -20.08 -7.59
CA LEU A 55 4.14 -19.55 -8.57
C LEU A 55 5.21 -18.68 -7.92
N ASN A 56 6.46 -18.97 -8.24
CA ASN A 56 7.60 -18.12 -7.89
C ASN A 56 7.73 -16.97 -8.92
N PRO A 57 7.71 -15.69 -8.51
CA PRO A 57 7.82 -14.55 -9.43
C PRO A 57 9.17 -14.50 -10.19
N SER A 58 10.26 -14.99 -9.60
CA SER A 58 11.60 -15.01 -10.22
C SER A 58 11.78 -16.11 -11.26
N GLU A 59 11.06 -17.22 -11.14
CA GLU A 59 11.21 -18.36 -12.05
C GLU A 59 10.06 -18.39 -13.05
N ASN A 60 8.83 -18.15 -12.60
CA ASN A 60 7.61 -18.30 -13.38
C ASN A 60 7.01 -16.93 -13.73
N THR A 61 7.84 -15.94 -14.10
CA THR A 61 7.41 -14.55 -14.29
C THR A 61 6.25 -14.42 -15.28
N ILE A 62 6.30 -15.14 -16.40
CA ILE A 62 5.24 -15.10 -17.43
C ILE A 62 3.90 -15.59 -16.87
N ALA A 63 3.92 -16.76 -16.21
CA ALA A 63 2.73 -17.35 -15.63
C ALA A 63 2.20 -16.52 -14.45
N TYR A 64 3.09 -16.03 -13.58
CA TYR A 64 2.73 -15.18 -12.46
C TYR A 64 2.01 -13.91 -12.93
N MET A 65 2.56 -13.24 -13.96
CA MET A 65 1.95 -12.04 -14.53
C MET A 65 0.61 -12.33 -15.22
N ALA A 66 0.50 -13.45 -15.92
CA ALA A 66 -0.74 -13.87 -16.58
C ALA A 66 -1.88 -14.17 -15.60
N VAL A 67 -1.59 -14.61 -14.38
CA VAL A 67 -2.59 -14.83 -13.32
C VAL A 67 -2.87 -13.54 -12.53
N LEU A 68 -1.85 -12.74 -12.29
CA LEU A 68 -1.96 -11.50 -11.51
C LEU A 68 -2.79 -10.43 -12.25
N ALA A 69 -2.60 -10.25 -13.56
CA ALA A 69 -3.33 -9.24 -14.34
C ALA A 69 -4.86 -9.40 -14.28
N PRO A 70 -5.44 -10.59 -14.56
CA PRO A 70 -6.88 -10.82 -14.39
C PRO A 70 -7.39 -10.59 -12.97
N LYS A 71 -6.62 -10.98 -11.94
CA LYS A 71 -6.99 -10.72 -10.54
C LYS A 71 -7.10 -9.24 -10.24
N ILE A 72 -6.18 -8.44 -10.77
CA ILE A 72 -6.20 -6.98 -10.66
C ILE A 72 -7.43 -6.40 -11.39
N SER A 73 -7.66 -6.79 -12.64
CA SER A 73 -8.80 -6.31 -13.44
C SER A 73 -10.15 -6.67 -12.81
N ALA A 74 -10.28 -7.84 -12.20
CA ALA A 74 -11.50 -8.26 -11.51
C ALA A 74 -11.83 -7.42 -10.27
N GLN A 75 -10.82 -6.81 -9.64
CA GLN A 75 -11.01 -5.93 -8.48
C GLN A 75 -11.30 -4.49 -8.91
N GLN A 76 -10.73 -4.03 -10.03
CA GLN A 76 -11.01 -2.71 -10.59
C GLN A 76 -12.50 -2.51 -10.94
N GLY A 77 -13.16 -3.53 -11.50
CA GLY A 77 -14.58 -3.46 -11.85
C GLY A 77 -15.55 -3.33 -10.69
N LYS A 78 -15.10 -3.50 -9.44
CA LYS A 78 -15.93 -3.47 -8.22
C LYS A 78 -15.92 -2.13 -7.51
N ALA A 79 -15.01 -1.22 -7.88
CA ALA A 79 -14.90 0.09 -7.25
C ALA A 79 -15.76 1.12 -7.97
N SER A 80 -16.61 1.84 -7.24
CA SER A 80 -17.43 2.94 -7.79
C SER A 80 -16.66 4.26 -7.87
N GLN A 81 -15.59 4.43 -7.08
CA GLN A 81 -14.66 5.56 -7.13
C GLN A 81 -13.24 5.09 -6.74
N GLY A 82 -12.26 5.32 -7.61
CA GLY A 82 -10.84 5.03 -7.32
C GLY A 82 -10.44 3.55 -7.40
N LEU A 83 -9.21 3.21 -6.97
CA LEU A 83 -8.80 1.81 -6.81
C LEU A 83 -9.40 1.21 -5.53
N PRO A 84 -9.75 -0.09 -5.55
CA PRO A 84 -10.20 -0.80 -4.37
C PRO A 84 -9.10 -0.92 -3.32
N ALA A 85 -9.48 -1.01 -2.04
CA ALA A 85 -8.54 -1.09 -0.92
C ALA A 85 -7.55 -2.27 -0.98
N THR A 86 -7.89 -3.34 -1.70
CA THR A 86 -6.99 -4.49 -1.91
C THR A 86 -5.79 -4.18 -2.82
N LEU A 87 -5.90 -3.15 -3.66
CA LEU A 87 -4.86 -2.67 -4.59
C LEU A 87 -4.13 -1.42 -4.07
N LEU A 88 -4.42 -0.97 -2.85
CA LEU A 88 -3.69 0.10 -2.17
C LEU A 88 -2.50 -0.47 -1.37
N PRO A 89 -1.52 0.34 -0.93
CA PRO A 89 -0.31 -0.12 -0.25
C PRO A 89 -0.52 -1.10 0.92
N ASP A 90 -1.63 -0.96 1.65
CA ASP A 90 -1.97 -1.83 2.79
C ASP A 90 -2.78 -3.08 2.38
N GLY A 91 -2.96 -3.31 1.08
CA GLY A 91 -3.82 -4.34 0.52
C GLY A 91 -3.09 -5.66 0.20
N THR A 92 -3.79 -6.78 0.35
CA THR A 92 -3.23 -8.13 0.12
C THR A 92 -2.82 -8.41 -1.32
N LEU A 93 -3.44 -7.75 -2.32
CA LEU A 93 -3.00 -7.84 -3.71
C LEU A 93 -1.82 -6.91 -4.00
N TYR A 94 -1.72 -5.78 -3.30
CA TYR A 94 -0.59 -4.88 -3.44
C TYR A 94 0.71 -5.51 -2.93
N GLU A 95 0.66 -6.24 -1.81
CA GLU A 95 1.80 -7.04 -1.33
C GLU A 95 2.31 -8.01 -2.42
N LYS A 96 1.39 -8.69 -3.12
CA LYS A 96 1.72 -9.59 -4.24
C LYS A 96 2.29 -8.85 -5.45
N ILE A 97 1.85 -7.61 -5.70
CA ILE A 97 2.42 -6.73 -6.73
C ILE A 97 3.85 -6.33 -6.37
N VAL A 98 4.11 -5.95 -5.11
CA VAL A 98 5.44 -5.58 -4.62
C VAL A 98 6.39 -6.77 -4.72
N LEU A 99 5.99 -7.95 -4.21
CA LEU A 99 6.77 -9.18 -4.32
C LEU A 99 7.13 -9.52 -5.78
N PHE A 100 6.21 -9.31 -6.71
CA PHE A 100 6.49 -9.49 -8.12
C PHE A 100 7.50 -8.47 -8.66
N LEU A 101 7.30 -7.18 -8.38
CA LEU A 101 8.17 -6.10 -8.85
C LEU A 101 9.60 -6.18 -8.30
N GLU A 102 9.78 -6.74 -7.11
CA GLU A 102 11.09 -6.94 -6.50
C GLU A 102 11.85 -8.13 -7.10
N ALA A 103 11.15 -9.16 -7.57
CA ALA A 103 11.74 -10.47 -7.80
C ALA A 103 11.64 -10.99 -9.25
N PHE A 104 10.91 -10.33 -10.16
CA PHE A 104 10.68 -10.85 -11.51
C PHE A 104 11.98 -11.08 -12.33
N ASP A 105 11.93 -12.03 -13.27
CA ASP A 105 13.01 -12.29 -14.23
C ASP A 105 13.03 -11.22 -15.34
N PRO A 106 14.14 -10.48 -15.51
CA PRO A 106 14.26 -9.38 -16.47
C PRO A 106 14.28 -9.82 -17.96
N ILE A 107 14.45 -11.11 -18.23
CA ILE A 107 14.36 -11.70 -19.57
C ILE A 107 12.91 -12.08 -19.85
N GLN A 108 12.28 -12.81 -18.93
CA GLN A 108 10.90 -13.28 -19.10
C GLN A 108 9.88 -12.14 -19.18
N ILE A 109 10.08 -11.09 -18.38
CA ILE A 109 9.15 -9.96 -18.34
C ILE A 109 8.97 -9.27 -19.70
N ARG A 110 9.96 -9.35 -20.59
CA ARG A 110 9.94 -8.75 -21.93
C ARG A 110 8.83 -9.33 -22.81
N TYR A 111 8.46 -10.58 -22.57
CA TYR A 111 7.37 -11.25 -23.29
C TYR A 111 5.98 -10.80 -22.81
N VAL A 112 5.89 -10.13 -21.65
CA VAL A 112 4.64 -9.68 -21.03
C VAL A 112 4.68 -8.17 -20.71
N GLY A 113 5.42 -7.39 -21.51
CA GLY A 113 5.69 -5.98 -21.25
C GLY A 113 4.44 -5.10 -21.16
N SER A 114 3.41 -5.36 -21.97
CA SER A 114 2.15 -4.60 -21.92
C SER A 114 1.40 -4.77 -20.60
N SER A 115 1.47 -5.96 -20.01
CA SER A 115 0.86 -6.22 -18.70
C SER A 115 1.67 -5.60 -17.57
N LEU A 116 3.01 -5.58 -17.70
CA LEU A 116 3.87 -4.85 -16.76
C LEU A 116 3.56 -3.35 -16.77
N THR A 117 3.48 -2.72 -17.94
CA THR A 117 3.16 -1.28 -18.02
C THR A 117 1.80 -0.97 -17.40
N ALA A 118 0.79 -1.81 -17.65
CA ALA A 118 -0.52 -1.64 -17.04
C ALA A 118 -0.48 -1.81 -15.50
N LEU A 119 0.34 -2.73 -14.99
CA LEU A 119 0.56 -2.91 -13.55
C LEU A 119 1.26 -1.68 -12.93
N LEU A 120 2.28 -1.12 -13.60
CA LEU A 120 2.96 0.09 -13.13
C LEU A 120 2.02 1.30 -13.07
N ASP A 121 1.14 1.47 -14.06
CA ASP A 121 0.10 2.52 -14.04
C ASP A 121 -0.81 2.41 -12.81
N ILE A 122 -1.08 1.18 -12.36
CA ILE A 122 -1.90 0.92 -11.18
C ILE A 122 -1.14 1.26 -9.90
N VAL A 123 0.14 0.92 -9.83
CA VAL A 123 0.99 1.29 -8.69
C VAL A 123 1.10 2.81 -8.57
N VAL A 124 1.26 3.51 -9.70
CA VAL A 124 1.26 4.99 -9.71
C VAL A 124 -0.06 5.52 -9.17
N LYS A 125 -1.21 5.05 -9.69
CA LYS A 125 -2.53 5.46 -9.18
C LYS A 125 -2.73 5.12 -7.72
N ALA A 126 -2.27 3.96 -7.26
CA ALA A 126 -2.35 3.55 -5.85
C ALA A 126 -1.52 4.50 -4.96
N SER A 127 -0.32 4.87 -5.42
CA SER A 127 0.56 5.82 -4.73
C SER A 127 -0.02 7.23 -4.67
N GLU A 128 -0.70 7.68 -5.74
CA GLU A 128 -1.39 8.97 -5.75
C GLU A 128 -2.55 8.99 -4.76
N GLN A 129 -3.30 7.89 -4.67
CA GLN A 129 -4.41 7.76 -3.74
C GLN A 129 -3.96 7.63 -2.28
N SER A 130 -2.84 6.96 -2.00
CA SER A 130 -2.30 6.88 -0.64
C SER A 130 -1.57 8.16 -0.22
N SER A 131 -1.03 8.92 -1.17
CA SER A 131 -0.44 10.24 -0.92
C SER A 131 -1.49 11.31 -0.61
N GLN A 132 -2.77 11.04 -0.92
CA GLN A 132 -3.88 11.89 -0.52
C GLN A 132 -4.31 11.54 0.91
N SER A 133 -4.19 12.53 1.80
CA SER A 133 -4.78 12.64 3.15
C SER A 133 -5.21 11.33 3.82
N GLN A 134 -4.48 10.94 4.88
CA GLN A 134 -4.75 9.80 5.77
C GLN A 134 -6.24 9.42 5.79
N SER A 135 -6.57 8.26 5.21
CA SER A 135 -7.96 7.85 5.08
C SER A 135 -8.58 7.72 6.47
N LEU A 136 -9.67 8.45 6.72
CA LEU A 136 -10.37 8.41 7.99
C LEU A 136 -10.78 6.97 8.34
N PRO A 137 -10.63 6.52 9.61
CA PRO A 137 -11.04 5.19 10.03
C PRO A 137 -12.51 4.90 9.67
N LYS A 138 -12.77 3.70 9.14
CA LYS A 138 -14.12 3.28 8.66
C LYS A 138 -15.18 3.17 9.77
N ILE A 139 -14.78 3.33 11.04
CA ILE A 139 -15.64 3.24 12.23
C ILE A 139 -16.52 4.50 12.40
N ILE A 140 -16.22 5.59 11.67
CA ILE A 140 -16.99 6.83 11.78
C ILE A 140 -18.41 6.65 11.23
N HIS A 141 -19.40 7.08 12.00
CA HIS A 141 -20.79 7.07 11.60
C HIS A 141 -21.01 7.86 10.29
N GLN A 142 -21.62 7.22 9.29
CA GLN A 142 -21.69 7.72 7.91
C GLN A 142 -22.38 9.09 7.78
N GLN A 143 -23.41 9.36 8.57
CA GLN A 143 -24.08 10.66 8.54
C GLN A 143 -23.19 11.77 9.10
N THR A 144 -22.41 11.45 10.14
CA THR A 144 -21.45 12.38 10.74
C THR A 144 -20.36 12.71 9.74
N LEU A 145 -19.87 11.71 9.01
CA LEU A 145 -18.90 11.90 7.94
C LEU A 145 -19.43 12.82 6.82
N LYS A 146 -20.69 12.64 6.38
CA LYS A 146 -21.31 13.51 5.37
C LYS A 146 -21.39 14.96 5.83
N ASN A 147 -21.77 15.18 7.08
CA ASN A 147 -21.90 16.51 7.67
C ASN A 147 -20.52 17.19 7.84
N ILE A 148 -19.53 16.45 8.35
CA ILE A 148 -18.15 16.94 8.49
C ILE A 148 -17.59 17.30 7.12
N LYS A 149 -17.73 16.42 6.12
CA LYS A 149 -17.29 16.69 4.74
C LYS A 149 -17.97 17.92 4.14
N ALA A 150 -19.24 18.16 4.45
CA ALA A 150 -19.94 19.35 3.96
C ALA A 150 -19.39 20.64 4.58
N LEU A 151 -19.01 20.60 5.86
CA LEU A 151 -18.40 21.73 6.57
C LEU A 151 -16.92 21.93 6.23
N SER A 152 -16.19 20.85 5.92
CA SER A 152 -14.75 20.89 5.60
C SER A 152 -14.45 21.25 4.14
N ARG A 153 -15.46 21.37 3.26
CA ARG A 153 -15.23 21.64 1.82
C ARG A 153 -14.21 22.76 1.52
N PRO A 154 -14.21 23.91 2.22
CA PRO A 154 -13.21 24.95 1.96
C PRO A 154 -11.76 24.46 2.21
N TYR A 155 -11.57 23.61 3.22
CA TYR A 155 -10.28 22.99 3.52
C TYR A 155 -9.92 21.90 2.51
N ASP A 156 -10.91 21.13 2.04
CA ASP A 156 -10.71 20.12 1.00
C ASP A 156 -10.25 20.78 -0.31
N VAL A 157 -10.83 21.93 -0.68
CA VAL A 157 -10.40 22.72 -1.84
C VAL A 157 -8.95 23.21 -1.70
N ILE A 158 -8.55 23.68 -0.51
CA ILE A 158 -7.14 24.04 -0.25
C ILE A 158 -6.23 22.82 -0.39
N ALA A 159 -6.63 21.66 0.13
CA ALA A 159 -5.85 20.43 0.01
C ALA A 159 -5.72 19.98 -1.45
N GLU A 160 -6.80 20.02 -2.21
CA GLU A 160 -6.81 19.70 -3.64
C GLU A 160 -5.91 20.64 -4.45
N THR A 161 -5.95 21.94 -4.19
CA THR A 161 -5.10 22.92 -4.88
C THR A 161 -3.63 22.81 -4.50
N PHE A 162 -3.34 22.50 -3.23
CA PHE A 162 -1.99 22.17 -2.77
C PHE A 162 -1.44 20.94 -3.52
N SER A 163 -2.26 19.89 -3.68
CA SER A 163 -1.91 18.70 -4.46
C SER A 163 -1.79 18.98 -5.96
N ALA A 164 -2.61 19.88 -6.52
CA ALA A 164 -2.62 20.26 -7.93
C ALA A 164 -1.41 21.12 -8.36
N ARG A 165 -0.60 21.60 -7.40
CA ARG A 165 0.67 22.33 -7.63
C ARG A 165 0.51 23.67 -8.33
N ASP A 166 -0.59 24.37 -8.08
CA ASP A 166 -0.84 25.70 -8.60
C ASP A 166 -0.72 26.75 -7.47
N PRO A 167 0.39 27.53 -7.43
CA PRO A 167 0.60 28.53 -6.38
C PRO A 167 -0.40 29.69 -6.46
N LEU A 168 -0.82 30.08 -7.68
CA LEU A 168 -1.71 31.22 -7.88
C LEU A 168 -3.12 30.86 -7.45
N ARG A 169 -3.58 29.65 -7.83
CA ARG A 169 -4.88 29.15 -7.40
C ARG A 169 -4.95 28.97 -5.89
N LEU A 170 -3.89 28.45 -5.27
CA LEU A 170 -3.81 28.34 -3.80
C LEU A 170 -3.92 29.71 -3.11
N GLN A 171 -3.23 30.75 -3.61
CA GLN A 171 -3.37 32.10 -3.07
C GLN A 171 -4.80 32.64 -3.21
N LEU A 172 -5.41 32.48 -4.38
CA LEU A 172 -6.77 32.95 -4.65
C LEU A 172 -7.79 32.25 -3.75
N ASP A 173 -7.68 30.93 -3.58
CA ASP A 173 -8.60 30.15 -2.75
C ASP A 173 -8.43 30.49 -1.25
N ILE A 174 -7.19 30.74 -0.79
CA ILE A 174 -6.91 31.21 0.57
C ILE A 174 -7.51 32.60 0.81
N GLU A 175 -7.34 33.53 -0.14
CA GLU A 175 -7.85 34.89 -0.03
C GLU A 175 -9.38 34.93 -0.13
N ALA A 176 -9.99 34.12 -1.00
CA ALA A 176 -11.45 33.96 -1.08
C ALA A 176 -12.02 33.50 0.28
N GLY A 177 -11.45 32.46 0.90
CA GLY A 177 -11.91 32.03 2.22
C GLY A 177 -11.61 33.03 3.35
N ARG A 178 -10.64 33.92 3.17
CA ARG A 178 -10.35 35.03 4.10
C ARG A 178 -11.41 36.12 3.99
N GLN A 179 -11.80 36.49 2.77
CA GLN A 179 -12.87 37.46 2.50
C GLN A 179 -14.23 36.95 2.97
N ASP A 180 -14.50 35.66 2.80
CA ASP A 180 -15.71 34.99 3.30
C ASP A 180 -15.71 34.80 4.84
N GLY A 181 -14.60 35.13 5.51
CA GLY A 181 -14.46 35.05 6.97
C GLY A 181 -14.44 33.63 7.53
N ILE A 182 -14.34 32.60 6.68
CA ILE A 182 -14.38 31.19 7.07
C ILE A 182 -13.23 30.88 8.05
N TRP A 183 -12.01 31.29 7.68
CA TRP A 183 -10.81 31.03 8.48
C TRP A 183 -10.77 31.76 9.81
N ALA A 184 -11.39 32.95 9.86
CA ALA A 184 -11.48 33.76 11.07
C ALA A 184 -12.53 33.20 12.02
N ARG A 185 -13.67 32.74 11.49
CA ARG A 185 -14.73 32.08 12.25
C ARG A 185 -14.25 30.78 12.88
N ASP A 186 -13.43 30.02 12.16
CA ASP A 186 -12.92 28.73 12.60
C ASP A 186 -11.60 28.84 13.40
N TYR A 187 -11.08 30.07 13.60
CA TYR A 187 -9.81 30.37 14.31
C TYR A 187 -8.56 29.70 13.72
N ASN A 188 -8.58 29.40 12.42
CA ASN A 188 -7.54 28.63 11.73
C ASN A 188 -6.67 29.47 10.78
N LEU A 189 -6.82 30.79 10.83
CA LEU A 189 -6.15 31.71 9.90
C LEU A 189 -4.62 31.60 9.94
N GLY A 190 -4.04 31.36 11.12
CA GLY A 190 -2.60 31.13 11.27
C GLY A 190 -2.13 29.87 10.55
N LEU A 191 -2.85 28.76 10.71
CA LEU A 191 -2.53 27.47 10.08
C LEU A 191 -2.58 27.57 8.55
N ILE A 192 -3.54 28.31 8.00
CA ILE A 192 -3.65 28.49 6.54
C ILE A 192 -2.49 29.33 6.01
N SER A 193 -2.03 30.31 6.77
CA SER A 193 -0.82 31.06 6.41
C SER A 193 0.43 30.17 6.43
N GLU A 194 0.47 29.19 7.33
CA GLU A 194 1.54 28.20 7.41
C GLU A 194 1.47 27.19 6.25
N VAL A 195 0.28 26.77 5.83
CA VAL A 195 0.08 25.96 4.61
C VAL A 195 0.67 26.64 3.39
N TYR A 196 0.47 27.95 3.23
CA TYR A 196 1.05 28.71 2.13
C TYR A 196 2.59 28.77 2.20
N LYS A 197 3.16 28.94 3.40
CA LYS A 197 4.62 28.89 3.61
C LYS A 197 5.17 27.49 3.32
N ALA A 198 4.51 26.46 3.82
CA ALA A 198 4.87 25.07 3.61
C ALA A 198 4.81 24.70 2.12
N TYR A 199 3.84 25.23 1.36
CA TYR A 199 3.78 25.01 -0.09
C TYR A 199 5.09 25.40 -0.79
N ARG A 200 5.66 26.56 -0.43
CA ARG A 200 6.97 27.00 -0.94
C ARG A 200 8.09 26.05 -0.50
N GLN A 201 8.10 25.63 0.76
CA GLN A 201 9.08 24.65 1.27
C GLN A 201 9.02 23.33 0.50
N PHE A 202 7.83 22.74 0.36
CA PHE A 202 7.61 21.49 -0.38
C PHE A 202 7.91 21.65 -1.87
N ALA A 203 7.69 22.82 -2.46
CA ALA A 203 8.14 23.10 -3.83
C ALA A 203 9.67 22.99 -3.96
N VAL A 204 10.44 23.59 -3.04
CA VAL A 204 11.91 23.44 -3.01
C VAL A 204 12.34 21.99 -2.76
N LEU A 205 11.71 21.30 -1.80
CA LEU A 205 12.03 19.90 -1.50
C LEU A 205 11.75 18.96 -2.68
N ARG A 206 10.68 19.21 -3.44
CA ARG A 206 10.40 18.44 -4.67
C ARG A 206 11.45 18.66 -5.76
N LEU A 207 12.03 19.85 -5.86
CA LEU A 207 13.15 20.11 -6.76
C LEU A 207 14.37 19.26 -6.36
N ALA A 208 14.59 19.03 -5.06
CA ALA A 208 15.66 18.15 -4.57
C ALA A 208 15.51 16.69 -5.04
N ASN A 209 14.27 16.22 -5.22
CA ASN A 209 14.01 14.86 -5.70
C ASN A 209 14.29 14.67 -7.19
N THR A 210 14.33 15.75 -7.98
CA THR A 210 14.44 15.69 -9.44
C THR A 210 15.77 16.23 -9.96
N PHE A 211 16.38 17.18 -9.25
CA PHE A 211 17.62 17.83 -9.66
C PHE A 211 18.70 17.63 -8.60
N ALA A 212 19.91 17.30 -9.01
CA ALA A 212 21.09 17.27 -8.13
C ALA A 212 21.72 18.66 -7.96
N ALA A 213 21.56 19.55 -8.96
CA ALA A 213 22.01 20.93 -8.91
C ALA A 213 21.07 21.81 -9.77
N LEU A 214 20.69 22.98 -9.26
CA LEU A 214 19.80 23.91 -9.96
C LEU A 214 20.25 25.37 -9.72
N PRO A 215 20.31 26.24 -10.76
CA PRO A 215 20.63 27.65 -10.55
C PRO A 215 19.53 28.34 -9.73
N ILE A 216 19.92 29.28 -8.85
CA ILE A 216 18.98 30.01 -7.98
C ILE A 216 17.92 30.79 -8.79
N THR A 217 18.26 31.19 -10.02
CA THR A 217 17.31 31.83 -10.96
C THR A 217 16.16 30.90 -11.36
N GLU A 218 16.44 29.61 -11.54
CA GLU A 218 15.43 28.61 -11.91
C GLU A 218 14.63 28.12 -10.69
N VAL A 219 15.26 28.10 -9.50
CA VAL A 219 14.54 27.90 -8.23
C VAL A 219 13.56 29.06 -7.99
N ALA A 220 13.99 30.31 -8.19
CA ALA A 220 13.14 31.48 -8.04
C ALA A 220 11.96 31.47 -9.03
N GLN A 221 12.19 31.11 -10.29
CA GLN A 221 11.11 31.00 -11.29
C GLN A 221 10.07 29.95 -10.97
N ARG A 222 10.46 28.84 -10.32
CA ARG A 222 9.55 27.71 -10.06
C ARG A 222 8.90 27.76 -8.68
N THR A 223 9.41 28.56 -7.76
CA THR A 223 9.03 28.49 -6.34
C THR A 223 8.73 29.85 -5.72
N SER A 224 9.27 30.95 -6.26
CA SER A 224 9.01 32.28 -5.72
C SER A 224 7.70 32.86 -6.26
N PRO A 225 6.92 33.57 -5.43
CA PRO A 225 5.84 34.43 -5.91
C PRO A 225 6.34 35.60 -6.78
N ASP A 226 7.59 36.05 -6.58
CA ASP A 226 8.25 37.07 -7.39
C ASP A 226 9.58 36.53 -7.97
N PRO A 227 9.64 36.19 -9.27
CA PRO A 227 10.82 35.57 -9.89
C PRO A 227 12.00 36.53 -10.09
N THR A 228 11.80 37.82 -9.83
CA THR A 228 12.83 38.87 -9.97
C THR A 228 13.68 39.04 -8.71
N ASP A 229 13.22 38.58 -7.53
CA ASP A 229 13.96 38.71 -6.28
C ASP A 229 14.82 37.47 -5.97
N LEU A 230 16.03 37.49 -6.52
CA LEU A 230 17.04 36.47 -6.29
C LEU A 230 17.61 36.54 -4.86
N THR A 231 17.54 37.70 -4.20
CA THR A 231 18.08 37.90 -2.85
C THR A 231 17.18 37.29 -1.78
N GLU A 232 15.87 37.51 -1.88
CA GLU A 232 14.86 36.92 -0.99
C GLU A 232 14.84 35.40 -1.13
N THR A 233 14.95 34.88 -2.35
CA THR A 233 15.05 33.43 -2.61
C THR A 233 16.33 32.82 -2.00
N THR A 234 17.47 33.51 -2.09
CA THR A 234 18.74 33.03 -1.52
C THR A 234 18.70 33.03 0.01
N GLN A 235 18.11 34.05 0.63
CA GLN A 235 17.93 34.12 2.08
C GLN A 235 16.98 33.01 2.56
N TYR A 236 15.85 32.82 1.89
CA TYR A 236 14.89 31.78 2.22
C TYR A 236 15.48 30.37 2.14
N ILE A 237 16.28 30.10 1.10
CA ILE A 237 17.01 28.83 0.97
C ILE A 237 18.02 28.68 2.11
N SER A 238 18.73 29.75 2.48
CA SER A 238 19.69 29.72 3.58
C SER A 238 19.01 29.42 4.92
N ASP A 239 17.84 30.01 5.17
CA ASP A 239 17.01 29.72 6.35
C ASP A 239 16.54 28.25 6.35
N LEU A 240 16.18 27.70 5.19
CA LEU A 240 15.82 26.28 5.06
C LEU A 240 16.98 25.32 5.32
N ILE A 241 18.20 25.71 4.93
CA ILE A 241 19.41 24.93 5.24
C ILE A 241 19.70 24.98 6.75
N VAL A 242 19.55 26.16 7.38
CA VAL A 242 19.77 26.34 8.83
C VAL A 242 18.72 25.58 9.65
N SER A 243 17.46 25.58 9.21
CA SER A 243 16.38 24.82 9.86
C SER A 243 16.57 23.30 9.77
N GLY A 244 17.44 22.82 8.88
CA GLY A 244 17.70 21.40 8.65
C GLY A 244 16.67 20.72 7.74
N ASP A 245 15.67 21.44 7.26
CA ASP A 245 14.62 20.92 6.36
C ASP A 245 15.19 20.62 4.96
N LEU A 246 16.21 21.37 4.52
CA LEU A 246 16.87 21.19 3.22
C LEU A 246 18.36 20.83 3.37
N LYS A 247 18.74 19.61 2.98
CA LYS A 247 20.15 19.21 2.82
C LYS A 247 20.68 19.69 1.47
N ALA A 248 21.02 20.97 1.37
CA ALA A 248 21.62 21.53 0.18
C ALA A 248 22.80 22.45 0.52
N PHE A 249 23.70 22.63 -0.43
CA PHE A 249 24.80 23.58 -0.33
C PHE A 249 24.71 24.60 -1.47
N ILE A 250 24.84 25.88 -1.14
CA ILE A 250 24.88 26.95 -2.13
C ILE A 250 26.32 27.08 -2.63
N SER A 251 26.59 26.68 -3.88
CA SER A 251 27.88 26.91 -4.52
C SER A 251 27.94 28.36 -5.04
N PRO A 252 28.96 29.15 -4.69
CA PRO A 252 29.12 30.53 -5.17
C PRO A 252 29.67 30.60 -6.62
N ASP A 253 29.30 29.65 -7.48
CA ASP A 253 29.64 29.71 -8.90
C ASP A 253 28.83 30.80 -9.63
N THR A 254 29.22 31.16 -10.85
CA THR A 254 28.44 32.04 -11.73
C THR A 254 27.77 31.20 -12.83
N PRO A 255 26.44 30.93 -12.77
CA PRO A 255 25.44 31.42 -11.81
C PRO A 255 25.42 30.68 -10.47
N PRO A 256 24.97 31.34 -9.38
CA PRO A 256 24.92 30.71 -8.06
C PRO A 256 23.97 29.52 -8.12
N THR A 257 24.50 28.36 -7.79
CA THR A 257 23.84 27.08 -8.04
C THR A 257 23.60 26.37 -6.72
N LEU A 258 22.34 26.04 -6.47
CA LEU A 258 21.94 25.22 -5.34
C LEU A 258 22.22 23.75 -5.68
N ARG A 259 23.14 23.13 -4.96
CA ARG A 259 23.43 21.70 -5.08
C ARG A 259 22.71 20.93 -3.99
N PHE A 260 21.77 20.09 -4.38
CA PHE A 260 21.08 19.20 -3.45
C PHE A 260 22.02 18.04 -3.11
N LEU A 261 22.17 17.74 -1.81
CA LEU A 261 22.85 16.53 -1.39
C LEU A 261 21.91 15.36 -1.68
N PRO A 262 22.40 14.23 -2.24
CA PRO A 262 21.57 13.06 -2.46
C PRO A 262 20.84 12.69 -1.17
N SER A 263 19.51 12.53 -1.25
CA SER A 263 18.69 12.02 -0.15
C SER A 263 19.14 10.63 0.33
N GLU A 264 20.01 9.96 -0.44
CA GLU A 264 20.65 8.70 -0.06
C GLU A 264 21.90 8.92 0.81
N CYS A 265 21.65 9.36 2.04
CA CYS A 265 22.41 8.90 3.20
C CYS A 265 21.66 9.27 4.48
N THR A 266 20.48 8.70 4.69
CA THR A 266 20.06 8.37 6.06
C THR A 266 20.81 7.12 6.51
N THR A 267 22.14 7.13 6.46
CA THR A 267 22.88 6.34 7.44
C THR A 267 22.73 7.08 8.76
N LYS A 268 21.52 6.98 9.36
CA LYS A 268 21.40 7.09 10.80
C LYS A 268 22.53 6.21 11.34
N THR A 269 23.39 6.77 12.18
CA THR A 269 24.52 5.98 12.69
C THR A 269 23.96 4.71 13.34
N GLU A 270 24.69 3.60 13.29
CA GLU A 270 24.23 2.32 13.85
C GLU A 270 23.70 2.50 15.29
N THR A 271 24.33 3.38 16.06
CA THR A 271 23.90 3.80 17.40
C THR A 271 22.53 4.50 17.41
N GLN A 272 22.25 5.42 16.48
CA GLN A 272 20.95 6.09 16.38
C GLN A 272 19.84 5.12 15.97
N LEU A 273 20.14 4.20 15.05
CA LEU A 273 19.22 3.13 14.66
C LEU A 273 18.92 2.21 15.84
N GLN A 274 19.95 1.81 16.60
CA GLN A 274 19.77 0.97 17.76
C GLN A 274 18.86 1.64 18.80
N ILE A 275 19.06 2.93 19.09
CA ILE A 275 18.21 3.69 20.02
C ILE A 275 16.75 3.75 19.52
N GLU A 276 16.53 3.98 18.23
CA GLU A 276 15.20 4.04 17.63
C GLU A 276 14.50 2.67 17.69
N ILE A 277 15.21 1.59 17.36
CA ILE A 277 14.72 0.22 17.46
C ILE A 277 14.36 -0.12 18.92
N GLU A 278 15.22 0.22 19.88
CA GLU A 278 14.95 0.02 21.30
C GLU A 278 13.73 0.82 21.77
N THR A 279 13.58 2.06 21.31
CA THR A 279 12.42 2.91 21.59
C THR A 279 11.14 2.32 21.00
N HIS A 280 11.19 1.82 19.76
CA HIS A 280 10.06 1.18 19.10
C HIS A 280 9.69 -0.14 19.79
N LYS A 281 10.68 -0.95 20.18
CA LYS A 281 10.50 -2.19 20.93
C LYS A 281 9.82 -1.92 22.28
N ALA A 282 10.23 -0.88 23.00
CA ALA A 282 9.61 -0.49 24.26
C ALA A 282 8.13 -0.09 24.08
N LYS A 283 7.82 0.68 23.02
CA LYS A 283 6.42 1.03 22.68
C LYS A 283 5.59 -0.22 22.36
N LEU A 284 6.13 -1.16 21.59
CA LEU A 284 5.45 -2.42 21.27
C LEU A 284 5.21 -3.28 22.51
N ALA A 285 6.19 -3.39 23.41
CA ALA A 285 6.03 -4.13 24.66
C ALA A 285 4.90 -3.55 25.52
N CYS A 286 4.83 -2.21 25.65
CA CYS A 286 3.75 -1.54 26.37
C CYS A 286 2.38 -1.79 25.72
N LEU A 287 2.30 -1.77 24.39
CA LEU A 287 1.05 -2.09 23.68
C LEU A 287 0.63 -3.55 23.87
N LEU A 288 1.57 -4.49 23.86
CA LEU A 288 1.28 -5.91 24.12
C LEU A 288 0.74 -6.13 25.53
N GLU A 289 1.32 -5.47 26.53
CA GLU A 289 0.82 -5.52 27.90
C GLU A 289 -0.59 -4.90 28.02
N LEU A 290 -0.84 -3.80 27.29
CA LEU A 290 -2.18 -3.21 27.24
C LEU A 290 -3.20 -4.16 26.60
N ILE A 291 -2.83 -4.85 25.52
CA ILE A 291 -3.69 -5.83 24.86
C ILE A 291 -3.94 -7.00 25.80
N SER A 292 -2.90 -7.59 26.42
CA SER A 292 -3.08 -8.72 27.33
C SER A 292 -3.94 -8.35 28.54
N ASN A 293 -3.80 -7.13 29.06
CA ASN A 293 -4.66 -6.64 30.14
C ASN A 293 -6.11 -6.47 29.68
N ASN A 294 -6.34 -5.94 28.47
CA ASN A 294 -7.69 -5.84 27.92
C ASN A 294 -8.30 -7.23 27.65
N ASP A 295 -7.52 -8.17 27.14
CA ASP A 295 -7.96 -9.55 26.91
C ASP A 295 -8.36 -10.21 28.24
N HIS A 296 -7.53 -10.08 29.28
CA HIS A 296 -7.85 -10.59 30.61
C HIS A 296 -9.12 -9.92 31.20
N LEU A 297 -9.30 -8.61 31.01
CA LEU A 297 -10.53 -7.93 31.44
C LEU A 297 -11.76 -8.38 30.66
N LEU A 298 -11.61 -8.67 29.36
CA LEU A 298 -12.68 -9.23 28.54
C LEU A 298 -13.03 -10.65 28.97
N GLU A 299 -12.04 -11.49 29.27
CA GLU A 299 -12.23 -12.86 29.79
C GLU A 299 -13.00 -12.87 31.12
N LEU A 300 -12.76 -11.89 31.99
CA LEU A 300 -13.48 -11.74 33.26
C LEU A 300 -14.88 -11.13 33.11
N ASN A 301 -15.21 -10.54 31.96
CA ASN A 301 -16.49 -9.88 31.77
C ASN A 301 -17.63 -10.92 31.66
N LYS A 302 -18.62 -10.81 32.56
CA LYS A 302 -19.75 -11.73 32.65
C LYS A 302 -20.54 -11.84 31.35
N GLU A 303 -20.79 -10.73 30.68
CA GLU A 303 -21.54 -10.71 29.40
C GLU A 303 -20.77 -11.45 28.30
N TYR A 304 -19.43 -11.37 28.32
CA TYR A 304 -18.57 -12.07 27.39
C TYR A 304 -18.54 -13.58 27.67
N ILE A 305 -18.45 -13.98 28.94
CA ILE A 305 -18.55 -15.39 29.36
C ILE A 305 -19.92 -15.98 28.97
N GLU A 306 -21.01 -15.26 29.22
CA GLU A 306 -22.36 -15.68 28.83
C GLU A 306 -22.51 -15.80 27.30
N HIS A 307 -21.91 -14.87 26.54
CA HIS A 307 -21.86 -14.92 25.09
C HIS A 307 -21.06 -16.13 24.57
N LEU A 308 -19.89 -16.42 25.15
CA LEU A 308 -19.09 -17.61 24.82
C LEU A 308 -19.82 -18.92 25.15
N GLN A 309 -20.50 -18.98 26.30
CA GLN A 309 -21.33 -20.14 26.65
C GLN A 309 -22.49 -20.31 25.68
N ARG A 310 -23.11 -19.22 25.22
CA ARG A 310 -24.18 -19.25 24.22
C ARG A 310 -23.70 -19.72 22.86
N LEU A 311 -22.52 -19.26 22.40
CA LEU A 311 -21.86 -19.72 21.19
C LEU A 311 -21.49 -21.21 21.24
N LYS A 312 -20.99 -21.69 22.38
CA LYS A 312 -20.69 -23.12 22.58
C LYS A 312 -21.98 -23.96 22.50
N ARG A 313 -23.05 -23.53 23.19
CA ARG A 313 -24.35 -24.21 23.15
C ARG A 313 -24.95 -24.22 21.73
N SER A 314 -24.89 -23.10 20.99
CA SER A 314 -25.41 -23.06 19.62
C SER A 314 -24.62 -23.98 18.68
N ARG A 315 -23.30 -24.06 18.83
CA ARG A 315 -22.46 -25.00 18.06
C ARG A 315 -22.77 -26.46 18.40
N ASP A 316 -22.96 -26.77 19.69
CA ASP A 316 -23.33 -28.11 20.14
C ASP A 316 -24.74 -28.50 19.63
N ASP A 317 -25.67 -27.55 19.56
CA ASP A 317 -27.02 -27.75 19.03
C ASP A 317 -27.03 -27.87 17.50
N GLU A 318 -26.20 -27.10 16.78
CA GLU A 318 -25.95 -27.25 15.34
C GLU A 318 -25.33 -28.62 15.02
N GLU A 319 -24.32 -29.05 15.78
CA GLU A 319 -23.73 -30.39 15.65
C GLU A 319 -24.74 -31.51 15.92
N LYS A 320 -25.58 -31.35 16.95
CA LYS A 320 -26.66 -32.31 17.23
C LYS A 320 -27.70 -32.32 16.11
N SER A 321 -28.03 -31.16 15.54
CA SER A 321 -28.97 -31.04 14.41
C SER A 321 -28.39 -31.63 13.11
N ALA A 322 -27.08 -31.49 12.88
CA ALA A 322 -26.35 -32.10 11.77
C ALA A 322 -26.27 -33.62 11.93
N LYS A 323 -26.03 -34.11 13.15
CA LYS A 323 -26.05 -35.55 13.48
C LYS A 323 -27.46 -36.15 13.40
N ALA A 324 -28.50 -35.38 13.74
CA ALA A 324 -29.90 -35.82 13.63
C ALA A 324 -30.42 -35.83 12.18
N SER A 325 -29.98 -34.89 11.34
CA SER A 325 -30.31 -34.86 9.91
C SER A 325 -29.51 -35.88 9.08
N GLY A 326 -28.36 -36.35 9.57
CA GLY A 326 -27.59 -37.46 8.99
C GLY A 326 -28.12 -38.87 9.30
N ALA A 327 -29.15 -39.02 10.15
CA ALA A 327 -29.66 -40.34 10.57
C ALA A 327 -30.67 -40.98 9.59
N ALA A 328 -30.98 -40.33 8.46
CA ALA A 328 -31.84 -40.87 7.41
C ALA A 328 -31.07 -41.03 6.09
N GLY A 329 -30.11 -41.97 6.03
CA GLY A 329 -29.30 -42.16 4.83
C GLY A 329 -28.28 -43.30 4.86
N ASN A 330 -28.77 -44.54 4.95
CA ASN A 330 -28.23 -45.76 4.32
C ASN A 330 -26.70 -46.04 4.30
N GLY A 331 -26.27 -46.98 5.15
CA GLY A 331 -25.57 -48.21 4.75
C GLY A 331 -24.24 -48.19 3.96
N ARG A 332 -23.19 -48.73 4.62
CA ARG A 332 -22.10 -49.61 4.14
C ARG A 332 -20.73 -49.03 3.71
N ASN A 333 -19.77 -49.31 4.60
CA ASN A 333 -18.42 -49.88 4.42
C ASN A 333 -17.30 -49.12 3.66
N GLY A 334 -16.21 -48.85 4.39
CA GLY A 334 -14.84 -48.67 3.87
C GLY A 334 -13.91 -48.03 4.91
N GLN A 335 -12.91 -48.77 5.39
CA GLN A 335 -12.02 -48.49 6.54
C GLN A 335 -11.02 -47.32 6.37
N PRO A 336 -10.28 -46.94 7.45
CA PRO A 336 -9.81 -45.58 7.72
C PRO A 336 -8.35 -45.33 7.30
N SER A 337 -7.93 -44.07 7.25
CA SER A 337 -6.53 -43.66 7.43
C SER A 337 -6.50 -42.23 7.94
N GLY A 338 -5.69 -42.01 8.98
CA GLY A 338 -5.84 -40.92 9.93
C GLY A 338 -5.17 -39.62 9.52
N LEU A 339 -5.56 -38.57 10.21
CA LEU A 339 -4.67 -37.49 10.62
C LEU A 339 -5.09 -37.03 12.02
N MET A 340 -4.08 -36.87 12.86
CA MET A 340 -4.13 -36.50 14.27
C MET A 340 -4.85 -35.17 14.49
N ASP A 341 -5.66 -35.14 15.54
CA ASP A 341 -6.21 -33.94 16.15
C ASP A 341 -5.09 -33.27 17.00
N PRO A 342 -4.71 -32.00 16.80
CA PRO A 342 -3.62 -31.36 17.55
C PRO A 342 -3.98 -30.89 18.97
N PHE A 343 -5.07 -31.37 19.57
CA PHE A 343 -5.62 -30.78 20.81
C PHE A 343 -5.77 -31.73 22.00
N ASP A 344 -5.06 -32.86 22.01
CA ASP A 344 -4.78 -33.61 23.24
C ASP A 344 -3.40 -33.20 23.79
N GLU A 345 -3.33 -32.02 24.41
CA GLU A 345 -2.23 -31.71 25.34
C GLU A 345 -2.87 -31.49 26.72
N ASP A 346 -3.21 -32.64 27.33
CA ASP A 346 -3.71 -32.76 28.68
C ASP A 346 -2.72 -32.15 29.68
N VAL A 347 -3.21 -31.14 30.38
CA VAL A 347 -3.19 -31.01 31.84
C VAL A 347 -2.49 -32.17 32.54
N MET A 348 -1.21 -32.01 32.84
CA MET A 348 -0.55 -32.75 33.92
C MET A 348 -0.19 -31.77 35.01
N ALA A 349 -1.04 -31.76 36.03
CA ALA A 349 -0.66 -31.36 37.36
C ALA A 349 0.50 -32.23 37.85
N ASP A 350 1.51 -31.62 38.47
CA ASP A 350 2.27 -32.30 39.51
C ASP A 350 2.60 -31.30 40.62
N GLY A 351 2.60 -31.82 41.84
CA GLY A 351 2.72 -31.07 43.09
C GLY A 351 4.14 -30.83 43.58
#